data_AF-A0A838IUK3-F1
#
_entry.id   AF-A0A838IUK3-F1
#
_cell.length_a   1.000
_cell.length_b   1.000
_cell.length_c   1.000
_cell.angle_alpha   90.00
_cell.angle_beta   90.00
_cell.angle_gamma   90.00
#
_symmetry.space_group_name_H-M   'P 1'
#
loop_
_entity.id
_entity.type
_entity.pdbx_description
1 polymer ?
#
loop_
_entity_poly.entity_id
_entity_poly.type
_entity_poly.pdbx_seq_one_letter_code
_entity_poly.pdbx_strand_id
1 'polypeptide(L)'
;MVLLALALTAAAPATLPGAQSGAAAGTAHEALVETGADLYAFNCATCHGATGAGLEEARATFPADHAYCTRCHVARNPPRMSSLDMEQRQTAFSLGDPPRLDDPRALARFGTLGGLFRYVRATMPRWDPGRLSDEAYLAISVHVLERAGLGEALRGVEELLATIEGSAVDVERLDAVPLAVP
;
A
#
# COMPACT_ATOMS: atom_id res chain seq x y z
N MET A 1 3.79 -78.31 24.20
CA MET A 1 3.51 -77.48 23.01
C MET A 1 2.31 -76.60 23.29
N VAL A 2 2.53 -75.35 23.68
CA VAL A 2 1.55 -74.25 23.51
C VAL A 2 2.38 -73.03 23.12
N LEU A 3 2.30 -72.66 21.84
CA LEU A 3 2.80 -71.40 21.29
C LEU A 3 1.74 -70.34 21.59
N LEU A 4 2.12 -69.15 22.06
CA LEU A 4 1.26 -67.98 21.90
C LEU A 4 2.06 -66.69 21.66
N ALA A 5 1.60 -65.98 20.64
CA ALA A 5 2.30 -65.00 19.83
C ALA A 5 2.53 -63.67 20.52
N LEU A 6 3.69 -63.07 20.21
CA LEU A 6 4.02 -61.67 20.46
C LEU A 6 3.20 -60.80 19.51
N ALA A 7 2.24 -60.02 20.02
CA ALA A 7 1.50 -59.06 19.22
C ALA A 7 2.31 -57.77 19.09
N LEU A 8 2.92 -57.54 17.91
CA LEU A 8 3.45 -56.23 17.54
C LEU A 8 2.27 -55.33 17.16
N THR A 9 1.95 -54.34 17.99
CA THR A 9 1.08 -53.23 17.60
C THR A 9 1.87 -52.29 16.71
N ALA A 10 1.60 -52.30 15.40
CA ALA A 10 2.07 -51.28 14.49
C ALA A 10 1.30 -49.99 14.75
N ALA A 11 1.98 -48.95 15.25
CA ALA A 11 1.45 -47.59 15.27
C ALA A 11 1.47 -47.05 13.83
N ALA A 12 0.29 -46.75 13.28
CA ALA A 12 0.16 -46.04 12.01
C ALA A 12 0.72 -44.61 12.17
N PRO A 13 1.44 -44.05 11.18
CA PRO A 13 1.82 -42.65 11.23
C PRO A 13 0.56 -41.81 11.03
N ALA A 14 0.29 -40.92 11.98
CA ALA A 14 -0.72 -39.88 11.80
C ALA A 14 -0.25 -38.95 10.67
N THR A 15 -0.92 -39.02 9.54
CA THR A 15 -0.79 -38.01 8.48
C THR A 15 -1.46 -36.73 8.96
N LEU A 16 -0.65 -35.71 9.24
CA LEU A 16 -1.15 -34.35 9.45
C LEU A 16 -1.64 -33.79 8.11
N PRO A 17 -2.83 -33.16 8.03
CA PRO A 17 -3.24 -32.45 6.83
C PRO A 17 -2.41 -31.18 6.68
N GLY A 18 -1.56 -31.14 5.65
CA GLY A 18 -0.96 -29.91 5.15
C GLY A 18 -2.01 -29.09 4.41
N ALA A 19 -2.75 -28.24 5.13
CA ALA A 19 -3.69 -27.28 4.55
C ALA A 19 -3.97 -26.13 5.53
N GLN A 20 -2.96 -25.32 5.87
CA GLN A 20 -3.18 -24.10 6.67
C GLN A 20 -2.40 -22.86 6.18
N SER A 21 -1.65 -22.94 5.08
CA SER A 21 -0.89 -21.79 4.55
C SER A 21 -1.79 -20.73 3.89
N GLY A 22 -2.81 -21.14 3.12
CA GLY A 22 -3.66 -20.20 2.37
C GLY A 22 -4.63 -19.37 3.21
N ALA A 23 -5.13 -19.90 4.33
CA ALA A 23 -6.05 -19.17 5.21
C ALA A 23 -5.33 -18.09 6.04
N ALA A 24 -4.13 -18.41 6.56
CA ALA A 24 -3.29 -17.45 7.27
C ALA A 24 -2.76 -16.36 6.33
N ALA A 25 -2.41 -16.73 5.10
CA ALA A 25 -2.01 -15.80 4.05
C ALA A 25 -3.12 -14.78 3.71
N GLY A 26 -4.36 -15.25 3.53
CA GLY A 26 -5.51 -14.36 3.30
C GLY A 26 -5.74 -13.36 4.44
N THR A 27 -5.56 -13.77 5.71
CA THR A 27 -5.68 -12.86 6.85
C THR A 27 -4.57 -11.83 6.94
N ALA A 28 -3.34 -12.18 6.53
CA ALA A 28 -2.20 -11.27 6.54
C ALA A 28 -2.33 -10.20 5.45
N HIS A 29 -2.80 -10.60 4.25
CA HIS A 29 -3.10 -9.67 3.17
C HIS A 29 -4.19 -8.68 3.55
N GLU A 30 -5.30 -9.16 4.12
CA GLU A 30 -6.41 -8.31 4.56
C GLU A 30 -5.94 -7.26 5.59
N ALA A 31 -5.13 -7.69 6.58
CA ALA A 31 -4.58 -6.79 7.60
C ALA A 31 -3.64 -5.72 7.02
N LEU A 32 -2.88 -6.06 5.98
CA LEU A 32 -2.02 -5.11 5.27
C LEU A 32 -2.85 -4.08 4.50
N VAL A 33 -3.92 -4.52 3.83
CA VAL A 33 -4.85 -3.65 3.09
C VAL A 33 -5.56 -2.68 4.05
N GLU A 34 -5.99 -3.17 5.22
CA GLU A 34 -6.60 -2.36 6.27
C GLU A 34 -5.62 -1.32 6.83
N THR A 35 -4.39 -1.74 7.17
CA THR A 35 -3.33 -0.82 7.61
C THR A 35 -3.05 0.25 6.54
N GLY A 36 -3.00 -0.15 5.28
CA GLY A 36 -2.83 0.76 4.15
C GLY A 36 -3.99 1.74 3.99
N ALA A 37 -5.22 1.31 4.26
CA ALA A 37 -6.41 2.17 4.21
C ALA A 37 -6.36 3.28 5.26
N ASP A 38 -5.98 2.95 6.50
CA ASP A 38 -5.85 3.92 7.59
C ASP A 38 -4.75 4.95 7.29
N LEU A 39 -3.59 4.46 6.85
CA LEU A 39 -2.48 5.32 6.46
C LEU A 39 -2.85 6.21 5.26
N TYR A 40 -3.56 5.68 4.28
CA TYR A 40 -4.05 6.42 3.12
C TYR A 40 -5.01 7.54 3.52
N ALA A 41 -5.97 7.25 4.41
CA ALA A 41 -6.95 8.22 4.88
C ALA A 41 -6.28 9.45 5.48
N PHE A 42 -5.22 9.26 6.28
CA PHE A 42 -4.51 10.36 6.94
C PHE A 42 -3.50 11.08 6.03
N ASN A 43 -2.82 10.35 5.14
CA ASN A 43 -1.66 10.89 4.41
C ASN A 43 -1.94 11.25 2.94
N CYS A 44 -3.03 10.73 2.35
CA CYS A 44 -3.23 10.75 0.90
C CYS A 44 -4.59 11.31 0.49
N ALA A 45 -5.66 10.96 1.21
CA ALA A 45 -7.05 11.25 0.82
C ALA A 45 -7.36 12.75 0.67
N THR A 46 -6.69 13.62 1.45
CA THR A 46 -6.84 15.09 1.35
C THR A 46 -6.51 15.64 -0.04
N CYS A 47 -5.69 14.94 -0.82
CA CYS A 47 -5.33 15.33 -2.19
C CYS A 47 -5.86 14.36 -3.26
N HIS A 48 -5.84 13.06 -2.97
CA HIS A 48 -6.23 12.02 -3.93
C HIS A 48 -7.69 11.56 -3.80
N GLY A 49 -8.44 12.09 -2.83
CA GLY A 49 -9.82 11.73 -2.55
C GLY A 49 -9.95 10.48 -1.66
N ALA A 50 -11.08 10.31 -0.98
CA ALA A 50 -11.31 9.18 -0.08
C ALA A 50 -11.48 7.86 -0.84
N THR A 51 -12.08 7.93 -2.04
CA THR A 51 -12.19 6.78 -2.95
C THR A 51 -10.97 6.63 -3.86
N GLY A 52 -10.03 7.58 -3.85
CA GLY A 52 -8.94 7.64 -4.83
C GLY A 52 -9.37 8.28 -6.16
N ALA A 53 -10.53 8.94 -6.21
CA ALA A 53 -11.09 9.52 -7.43
C ALA A 53 -10.44 10.87 -7.81
N GLY A 54 -9.35 11.26 -7.13
CA GLY A 54 -8.52 12.40 -7.46
C GLY A 54 -8.96 13.71 -6.80
N LEU A 55 -8.35 14.80 -7.26
CA LEU A 55 -8.52 16.11 -6.61
C LEU A 55 -9.96 16.63 -6.63
N GLU A 56 -10.75 16.33 -7.64
CA GLU A 56 -12.18 16.71 -7.70
C GLU A 56 -12.97 16.14 -6.51
N GLU A 57 -12.78 14.86 -6.22
CA GLU A 57 -13.39 14.19 -5.07
C GLU A 57 -12.92 14.82 -3.76
N ALA A 58 -11.60 15.01 -3.62
CA ALA A 58 -11.02 15.62 -2.43
C ALA A 58 -11.63 17.01 -2.16
N ARG A 59 -11.74 17.85 -3.19
CA ARG A 59 -12.30 19.22 -3.10
C ARG A 59 -13.75 19.25 -2.64
N ALA A 60 -14.54 18.24 -3.00
CA ALA A 60 -15.95 18.15 -2.60
C ALA A 60 -16.13 17.95 -1.09
N THR A 61 -15.09 17.52 -0.37
CA THR A 61 -15.13 17.37 1.10
C THR A 61 -14.87 18.67 1.86
N PHE A 62 -14.39 19.72 1.17
CA PHE A 62 -14.11 21.02 1.78
C PHE A 62 -15.33 21.96 1.70
N PRO A 63 -15.48 22.89 2.66
CA PRO A 63 -16.38 24.03 2.50
C PRO A 63 -16.14 24.76 1.18
N ALA A 64 -17.21 25.28 0.56
CA ALA A 64 -17.14 25.88 -0.77
C ALA A 64 -16.10 27.00 -0.90
N ASP A 65 -15.88 27.77 0.17
CA ASP A 65 -14.88 28.86 0.24
C ASP A 65 -13.43 28.36 0.45
N HIS A 66 -13.25 27.09 0.82
CA HIS A 66 -11.95 26.43 1.00
C HIS A 66 -11.66 25.36 -0.07
N ALA A 67 -12.63 25.03 -0.93
CA ALA A 67 -12.47 24.06 -2.02
C ALA A 67 -11.64 24.59 -3.22
N TYR A 68 -11.10 25.81 -3.15
CA TYR A 68 -10.18 26.37 -4.15
C TYR A 68 -8.72 26.27 -3.65
N CYS A 69 -8.20 25.04 -3.59
CA CYS A 69 -6.89 24.72 -3.01
C CYS A 69 -5.74 25.55 -3.61
N THR A 70 -5.82 25.87 -4.92
CA THR A 70 -4.81 26.64 -5.65
C THR A 70 -4.68 28.11 -5.20
N ARG A 71 -5.61 28.61 -4.37
CA ARG A 71 -5.44 29.88 -3.66
C ARG A 71 -4.20 29.87 -2.78
N CYS A 72 -4.00 28.78 -2.04
CA CYS A 72 -2.88 28.61 -1.13
C CYS A 72 -1.78 27.76 -1.76
N HIS A 73 -2.13 26.70 -2.49
CA HIS A 73 -1.19 25.79 -3.16
C HIS A 73 -0.86 26.24 -4.57
N VAL A 74 -0.16 27.36 -4.71
CA VAL A 74 0.11 28.00 -6.00
C VAL A 74 1.06 27.16 -6.86
N ALA A 75 0.75 26.99 -8.15
CA ALA A 75 1.51 26.13 -9.07
C ALA A 75 3.00 26.47 -9.17
N ARG A 76 3.37 27.75 -9.02
CA ARG A 76 4.75 28.25 -9.09
C ARG A 76 5.57 27.97 -7.82
N ASN A 77 4.91 27.58 -6.72
CA ASN A 77 5.63 27.25 -5.49
C ASN A 77 6.42 25.95 -5.68
N PRO A 78 7.54 25.77 -4.96
CA PRO A 78 8.22 24.49 -4.98
C PRO A 78 7.31 23.40 -4.39
N PRO A 79 7.51 22.12 -4.78
CA PRO A 79 6.72 21.00 -4.27
C PRO A 79 6.98 20.71 -2.78
N ARG A 80 8.05 21.27 -2.21
CA ARG A 80 8.31 21.27 -0.76
C ARG A 80 8.65 22.69 -0.31
N MET A 81 8.13 23.09 0.84
CA MET A 81 8.37 24.38 1.46
C MET A 81 8.64 24.21 2.94
N SER A 82 9.51 25.05 3.49
CA SER A 82 9.71 25.11 4.94
C SER A 82 8.47 25.73 5.61
N SER A 83 8.21 25.40 6.87
CA SER A 83 7.13 26.02 7.64
C SER A 83 7.31 27.55 7.72
N LEU A 84 8.56 28.02 7.83
CA LEU A 84 8.89 29.44 7.82
C LEU A 84 8.52 30.12 6.50
N ASP A 85 8.83 29.50 5.36
CA ASP A 85 8.45 30.05 4.05
C ASP A 85 6.93 30.10 3.86
N MET A 86 6.23 29.05 4.31
CA MET A 86 4.77 28.99 4.25
C MET A 86 4.12 30.10 5.10
N GLU A 87 4.63 30.30 6.31
CA GLU A 87 4.19 31.36 7.21
C GLU A 87 4.50 32.76 6.63
N GLN A 88 5.73 33.02 6.21
CA GLN A 88 6.10 34.34 5.71
C GLN A 88 5.34 34.75 4.45
N ARG A 89 5.04 33.79 3.57
CA ARG A 89 4.38 34.03 2.29
C ARG A 89 2.87 33.81 2.33
N GLN A 90 2.34 33.33 3.45
CA GLN A 90 0.92 32.98 3.63
C GLN A 90 0.41 32.09 2.47
N THR A 91 1.22 31.08 2.13
CA THR A 91 1.00 30.17 0.98
C THR A 91 1.48 28.76 1.35
N ALA A 92 1.20 27.77 0.51
CA ALA A 92 1.61 26.39 0.68
C ALA A 92 2.34 25.87 -0.56
N PHE A 93 3.04 24.75 -0.42
CA PHE A 93 3.69 24.06 -1.53
C PHE A 93 2.74 23.85 -2.73
N SER A 94 3.30 23.79 -3.94
CA SER A 94 2.50 23.55 -5.14
C SER A 94 1.82 22.18 -5.07
N LEU A 95 0.48 22.14 -5.22
CA LEU A 95 -0.31 20.91 -5.19
C LEU A 95 -0.01 20.01 -6.39
N GLY A 96 0.32 20.61 -7.53
CA GLY A 96 0.36 19.91 -8.82
C GLY A 96 -1.05 19.49 -9.25
N ASP A 97 -1.13 18.34 -9.91
CA ASP A 97 -2.37 17.70 -10.32
C ASP A 97 -2.40 16.29 -9.71
N PRO A 98 -2.91 16.11 -8.48
CA PRO A 98 -3.00 14.80 -7.83
C PRO A 98 -3.88 13.86 -8.68
N PRO A 99 -3.29 12.82 -9.31
CA PRO A 99 -4.04 11.95 -10.19
C PRO A 99 -5.02 11.08 -9.40
N ARG A 100 -5.97 10.51 -10.15
CA ARG A 100 -6.78 9.39 -9.70
C ARG A 100 -5.88 8.19 -9.40
N LEU A 101 -6.19 7.51 -8.30
CA LEU A 101 -5.52 6.29 -7.85
C LEU A 101 -6.40 5.05 -7.99
N ASP A 102 -7.63 5.22 -8.47
CA ASP A 102 -8.58 4.14 -8.74
C ASP A 102 -8.58 3.68 -10.21
N ASP A 103 -7.66 4.19 -11.03
CA ASP A 103 -7.46 3.74 -12.41
C ASP A 103 -6.34 2.69 -12.48
N PRO A 104 -6.66 1.40 -12.75
CA PRO A 104 -5.65 0.35 -12.87
C PRO A 104 -4.63 0.62 -13.99
N ARG A 105 -5.03 1.32 -15.06
CA ARG A 105 -4.12 1.63 -16.17
C ARG A 105 -3.10 2.69 -15.78
N ALA A 106 -3.44 3.60 -14.88
CA ALA A 106 -2.50 4.58 -14.36
C ALA A 106 -1.42 3.90 -13.50
N LEU A 107 -1.84 2.97 -12.62
CA LEU A 107 -0.93 2.26 -11.72
C LEU A 107 -0.07 1.21 -12.44
N ALA A 108 -0.61 0.54 -13.47
CA ALA A 108 0.16 -0.43 -14.25
C ALA A 108 1.40 0.18 -14.96
N ARG A 109 1.44 1.51 -15.16
CA ARG A 109 2.61 2.21 -15.75
C ARG A 109 3.87 2.12 -14.89
N PHE A 110 3.73 1.82 -13.60
CA PHE A 110 4.87 1.56 -12.73
C PHE A 110 5.52 0.19 -13.00
N GLY A 111 4.86 -0.70 -13.76
CA GLY A 111 5.37 -1.99 -14.19
C GLY A 111 5.35 -3.06 -13.09
N THR A 112 5.78 -2.72 -11.88
CA THR A 112 5.89 -3.64 -10.74
C THR A 112 5.41 -2.97 -9.44
N LEU A 113 5.06 -3.78 -8.43
CA LEU A 113 4.81 -3.28 -7.07
C LEU A 113 6.02 -2.53 -6.54
N GLY A 114 7.24 -3.05 -6.77
CA GLY A 114 8.49 -2.38 -6.40
C GLY A 114 8.67 -1.01 -7.07
N GLY A 115 8.26 -0.87 -8.32
CA GLY A 115 8.25 0.39 -9.06
C GLY A 115 7.31 1.42 -8.45
N LEU A 116 6.08 1.01 -8.12
CA LEU A 116 5.10 1.88 -7.45
C LEU A 116 5.60 2.27 -6.05
N PHE A 117 6.02 1.29 -5.25
CA PHE A 117 6.54 1.49 -3.90
C PHE A 117 7.67 2.52 -3.86
N ARG A 118 8.69 2.37 -4.73
CA ARG A 118 9.81 3.31 -4.81
C ARG A 118 9.36 4.72 -5.18
N TYR A 119 8.43 4.85 -6.11
CA TYR A 119 7.89 6.14 -6.50
C TYR A 119 7.15 6.82 -5.34
N VAL A 120 6.23 6.10 -4.69
CA VAL A 120 5.44 6.63 -3.57
C VAL A 120 6.38 7.03 -2.43
N ARG A 121 7.30 6.17 -2.03
CA ARG A 121 8.28 6.47 -0.97
C ARG A 121 9.13 7.71 -1.24
N ALA A 122 9.54 7.92 -2.49
CA ALA A 122 10.43 9.02 -2.86
C ALA A 122 9.71 10.37 -3.03
N THR A 123 8.42 10.34 -3.36
CA THR A 123 7.68 11.53 -3.81
C THR A 123 6.46 11.89 -2.97
N MET A 124 6.02 10.97 -2.10
CA MET A 124 4.84 11.12 -1.25
C MET A 124 5.17 10.89 0.23
N PRO A 125 4.34 11.44 1.14
CA PRO A 125 3.33 12.47 0.89
C PRO A 125 3.97 13.75 0.37
N ARG A 126 3.31 14.46 -0.54
CA ARG A 126 3.94 15.55 -1.30
C ARG A 126 4.64 16.62 -0.44
N TRP A 127 4.06 16.92 0.72
CA TRP A 127 4.57 17.91 1.68
C TRP A 127 5.82 17.46 2.43
N ASP A 128 6.00 16.15 2.65
CA ASP A 128 7.11 15.57 3.39
C ASP A 128 7.42 14.12 2.92
N PRO A 129 7.99 13.95 1.72
CA PRO A 129 8.26 12.63 1.18
C PRO A 129 9.32 11.84 1.94
N GLY A 130 9.08 10.54 2.11
CA GLY A 130 9.97 9.65 2.86
C GLY A 130 9.75 9.65 4.38
N ARG A 131 8.73 10.37 4.88
CA ARG A 131 8.45 10.47 6.32
C ARG A 131 7.90 9.20 6.99
N LEU A 132 7.28 8.31 6.22
CA LEU A 132 6.71 7.06 6.70
C LEU A 132 7.74 5.93 6.61
N SER A 133 7.52 4.85 7.37
CA SER A 133 8.37 3.66 7.27
C SER A 133 8.14 2.93 5.94
N ASP A 134 9.06 2.04 5.59
CA ASP A 134 8.96 1.25 4.36
C ASP A 134 7.72 0.33 4.43
N GLU A 135 7.40 -0.23 5.60
CA GLU A 135 6.21 -1.05 5.83
C GLU A 135 4.93 -0.24 5.58
N ALA A 136 4.91 1.02 6.03
CA ALA A 136 3.79 1.92 5.82
C ALA A 136 3.61 2.27 4.32
N TYR A 137 4.70 2.54 3.59
CA TYR A 137 4.61 2.77 2.15
C TYR A 137 4.18 1.54 1.37
N LEU A 138 4.59 0.35 1.81
CA LEU A 138 4.15 -0.90 1.20
C LEU A 138 2.67 -1.16 1.45
N ALA A 139 2.18 -0.98 2.69
CA ALA A 139 0.77 -1.08 3.02
C ALA A 139 -0.08 -0.11 2.19
N ILE A 140 0.34 1.16 2.06
CA ILE A 140 -0.32 2.15 1.19
C ILE A 140 -0.32 1.68 -0.27
N SER A 141 0.80 1.16 -0.77
CA SER A 141 0.92 0.72 -2.18
C SER A 141 -0.01 -0.46 -2.47
N VAL A 142 -0.08 -1.45 -1.57
CA VAL A 142 -1.00 -2.58 -1.67
C VAL A 142 -2.45 -2.12 -1.62
N HIS A 143 -2.81 -1.25 -0.67
CA HIS A 143 -4.15 -0.70 -0.57
C HIS A 143 -4.59 0.04 -1.85
N VAL A 144 -3.70 0.86 -2.42
CA VAL A 144 -3.98 1.60 -3.66
C VAL A 144 -4.18 0.65 -4.85
N LEU A 145 -3.40 -0.42 -4.94
CA LEU A 145 -3.54 -1.42 -6.00
C LEU A 145 -4.83 -2.24 -5.86
N GLU A 146 -5.19 -2.67 -4.65
CA GLU A 146 -6.47 -3.32 -4.38
C GLU A 146 -7.64 -2.45 -4.80
N ARG A 147 -7.61 -1.18 -4.39
CA ARG A 147 -8.63 -0.18 -4.71
C ARG A 147 -8.79 0.05 -6.21
N ALA A 148 -7.70 -0.01 -6.96
CA ALA A 148 -7.73 0.10 -8.42
C ALA A 148 -8.17 -1.19 -9.13
N GLY A 149 -8.44 -2.28 -8.39
CA GLY A 149 -8.83 -3.57 -8.94
C GLY A 149 -7.66 -4.43 -9.41
N LEU A 150 -6.45 -4.19 -8.90
CA LEU A 150 -5.23 -4.96 -9.21
C LEU A 150 -4.88 -5.99 -8.12
N GLY A 151 -5.81 -6.34 -7.23
CA GLY A 151 -5.59 -7.31 -6.14
C GLY A 151 -5.12 -8.70 -6.59
N GLU A 152 -5.54 -9.14 -7.77
CA GLU A 152 -5.08 -10.40 -8.38
C GLU A 152 -3.56 -10.48 -8.59
N ALA A 153 -2.92 -9.33 -8.84
CA ALA A 153 -1.47 -9.21 -8.96
C ALA A 153 -0.75 -9.32 -7.61
N LEU A 154 -1.47 -9.15 -6.50
CA LEU A 154 -0.92 -9.09 -5.14
C LEU A 154 -0.95 -10.43 -4.41
N ARG A 155 -1.47 -11.50 -5.00
CA ARG A 155 -1.48 -12.83 -4.36
C ARG A 155 -0.07 -13.27 -3.97
N GLY A 156 0.12 -13.67 -2.72
CA GLY A 156 1.42 -14.12 -2.21
C GLY A 156 2.35 -12.98 -1.78
N VAL A 157 1.93 -11.72 -1.87
CA VAL A 157 2.72 -10.57 -1.38
C VAL A 157 2.95 -10.68 0.13
N GLU A 158 2.02 -11.25 0.87
CA GLU A 158 2.14 -11.58 2.29
C GLU A 158 3.31 -12.53 2.60
N GLU A 159 3.71 -13.41 1.68
CA GLU A 159 4.88 -14.29 1.86
C GLU A 159 6.19 -13.54 1.58
N LEU A 160 6.12 -12.45 0.81
CA LEU A 160 7.21 -11.47 0.71
C LEU A 160 7.34 -10.66 2.01
N LEU A 161 6.23 -10.49 2.74
CA LEU A 161 6.12 -9.70 3.97
C LEU A 161 6.39 -10.48 5.26
N ALA A 162 6.06 -11.77 5.32
CA ALA A 162 6.23 -12.60 6.51
C ALA A 162 7.71 -12.81 6.93
N THR A 163 8.66 -12.35 6.09
CA THR A 163 10.09 -12.34 6.42
C THR A 163 10.54 -11.02 7.08
N ILE A 164 9.62 -10.06 7.28
CA ILE A 164 9.86 -8.67 7.68
C ILE A 164 9.44 -8.44 9.15
N GLU A 165 9.73 -9.38 10.06
CA GLU A 165 9.77 -9.06 11.49
C GLU A 165 11.14 -8.46 11.81
N GLY A 166 11.27 -7.14 11.58
CA GLY A 166 12.46 -6.36 11.97
C GLY A 166 13.55 -6.17 10.92
N SER A 167 13.34 -6.56 9.66
CA SER A 167 14.21 -6.24 8.52
C SER A 167 13.56 -5.23 7.58
N ALA A 168 14.34 -4.40 6.90
CA ALA A 168 13.84 -3.51 5.86
C ALA A 168 13.04 -4.26 4.78
N VAL A 169 12.07 -3.59 4.17
CA VAL A 169 11.32 -4.11 3.01
C VAL A 169 12.31 -4.52 1.89
N ASP A 170 12.25 -5.77 1.47
CA ASP A 170 13.04 -6.28 0.34
C ASP A 170 12.43 -5.80 -0.98
N VAL A 171 12.90 -4.64 -1.44
CA VAL A 171 12.42 -3.98 -2.66
C VAL A 171 12.67 -4.84 -3.90
N GLU A 172 13.72 -5.67 -3.90
CA GLU A 172 14.05 -6.54 -5.04
C GLU A 172 12.98 -7.63 -5.21
N ARG A 173 12.46 -8.17 -4.10
CA ARG A 173 11.31 -9.09 -4.14
C ARG A 173 10.02 -8.43 -4.62
N LEU A 174 9.81 -7.15 -4.33
CA LEU A 174 8.63 -6.42 -4.82
C LEU A 174 8.69 -6.16 -6.34
N ASP A 175 9.88 -6.07 -6.93
CA ASP A 175 10.04 -5.94 -8.38
C ASP A 175 9.64 -7.23 -9.13
N ALA A 176 9.55 -8.37 -8.43
CA ALA A 176 9.04 -9.62 -9.00
C ALA A 176 7.50 -9.68 -9.10
N VAL A 177 6.78 -8.68 -8.60
CA VAL A 177 5.31 -8.61 -8.61
C VAL A 177 4.85 -7.69 -9.75
N PRO A 178 4.47 -8.23 -10.93
CA PRO A 178 4.12 -7.42 -12.09
C PRO A 178 2.75 -6.77 -11.94
N LEU A 179 2.63 -5.52 -12.37
CA LEU A 179 1.36 -4.79 -12.45
C LEU A 179 0.88 -4.81 -13.90
N ALA A 180 0.09 -5.82 -14.25
CA ALA A 180 -0.56 -5.92 -15.54
C ALA A 180 -2.05 -5.62 -15.40
N VAL A 181 -2.59 -4.82 -16.32
CA VAL A 181 -4.06 -4.71 -16.47
C VAL A 181 -4.53 -5.93 -17.24
N PRO A 182 -5.56 -6.66 -16.76
CA PRO A 182 -6.16 -7.76 -17.50
C PRO A 182 -6.80 -7.31 -18.83
#